data_AF-A0A7M3SD58-F1
#
_entry.id   AF-A0A7M3SD58-F1
#
_cell.length_a   1.000
_cell.length_b   1.000
_cell.length_c   1.000
_cell.angle_alpha   90.00
_cell.angle_beta   90.00
_cell.angle_gamma   90.00
#
_symmetry.space_group_name_H-M   'P 1'
#
loop_
_entity.id
_entity.type
_entity.pdbx_description
1 polymer ?
#
loop_
_entity_poly.entity_id
_entity_poly.type
_entity_poly.pdbx_seq_one_letter_code
_entity_poly.pdbx_strand_id
1 'polypeptide(L)'
;MEDNDIVIVGGARTPFCEWLGGKRGDGGQGGRLASISAEELGSIAIKGALEKTGTEPSEVDHVIMGHALQTSSQAIFGARRAGILSGIPHQVPMLTINRLCGSGAQSVVSAAQMIMLGEAETVVAGGMENLSQSPHVLRDERTTYKLGRSPRKGEEIPRDMEDYFFTNLRDDV
;
A
#
# COMPACT_ATOMS: atom_id res chain seq x y z
N MET A 1 19.55 -27.79 6.65
CA MET A 1 19.62 -26.42 6.14
C MET A 1 21.08 -26.05 6.18
N GLU A 2 21.62 -25.61 5.04
CA GLU A 2 22.89 -24.89 5.09
C GLU A 2 22.61 -23.55 5.79
N ASP A 3 23.59 -22.94 6.46
CA ASP A 3 23.40 -21.72 7.29
C ASP A 3 22.92 -20.47 6.51
N ASN A 4 22.64 -20.59 5.19
CA ASN A 4 22.26 -19.49 4.30
C ASN A 4 20.87 -19.65 3.65
N ASP A 5 20.05 -20.59 4.13
CA ASP A 5 18.68 -20.77 3.60
C ASP A 5 17.78 -19.58 3.98
N ILE A 6 17.05 -19.02 3.00
CA ILE A 6 16.07 -17.97 3.22
C ILE A 6 14.71 -18.60 3.54
N VAL A 7 14.06 -18.14 4.60
CA VAL A 7 12.79 -18.70 5.06
C VAL A 7 11.71 -17.65 5.28
N ILE A 8 10.45 -18.06 5.13
CA ILE A 8 9.29 -17.29 5.59
C ILE A 8 8.95 -17.77 7.00
N VAL A 9 9.16 -16.92 7.99
CA VAL A 9 8.92 -17.26 9.40
C VAL A 9 7.46 -17.12 9.83
N GLY A 10 6.66 -16.33 9.10
CA GLY A 10 5.23 -16.16 9.39
C GLY A 10 4.55 -15.10 8.52
N GLY A 11 3.29 -14.81 8.84
CA GLY A 11 2.52 -13.78 8.12
C GLY A 11 1.12 -13.54 8.67
N ALA A 12 0.57 -12.39 8.31
CA ALA A 12 -0.81 -12.02 8.60
C ALA A 12 -1.41 -11.19 7.46
N ARG A 13 -2.74 -11.11 7.44
CA ARG A 13 -3.48 -10.29 6.48
C ARG A 13 -4.76 -9.77 7.12
N THR A 14 -5.25 -8.66 6.61
CA THR A 14 -6.62 -8.20 6.87
C THR A 14 -7.64 -9.07 6.11
N PRO A 15 -8.94 -8.99 6.46
CA PRO A 15 -10.00 -9.55 5.62
C PRO A 15 -10.03 -8.85 4.25
N PHE A 16 -10.31 -9.61 3.19
CA PHE A 16 -10.74 -9.01 1.93
C PHE A 16 -12.19 -8.56 2.07
N CYS A 17 -12.49 -7.34 1.61
CA CYS A 17 -13.83 -6.78 1.62
C CYS A 17 -14.10 -6.19 0.24
N GLU A 18 -15.36 -6.28 -0.18
CA GLU A 18 -15.82 -5.66 -1.42
C GLU A 18 -15.69 -4.14 -1.30
N TRP A 19 -15.31 -3.50 -2.41
CA TRP A 19 -15.16 -2.05 -2.47
C TRP A 19 -16.50 -1.32 -2.32
N LEU A 20 -16.48 -0.01 -2.04
CA LEU A 20 -17.66 0.79 -1.69
C LEU A 20 -18.82 0.72 -2.70
N GLY A 21 -18.52 0.58 -3.99
CA GLY A 21 -19.52 0.41 -5.07
C GLY A 21 -19.89 -1.04 -5.39
N GLY A 22 -19.26 -2.01 -4.73
CA GLY A 22 -19.57 -3.43 -4.86
C GLY A 22 -20.71 -3.90 -3.96
N LYS A 23 -21.09 -5.18 -4.11
CA LYS A 23 -22.04 -5.87 -3.23
C LYS A 23 -21.35 -7.02 -2.50
N ARG A 24 -21.67 -7.15 -1.22
CA ARG A 24 -21.23 -8.26 -0.38
C ARG A 24 -21.96 -9.55 -0.74
N GLY A 25 -21.41 -10.70 -0.34
CA GLY A 25 -22.04 -12.01 -0.55
C GLY A 25 -23.43 -12.20 0.09
N ASP A 26 -23.79 -11.39 1.08
CA ASP A 26 -25.15 -11.36 1.68
C ASP A 26 -26.08 -10.32 1.02
N GLY A 27 -25.67 -9.72 -0.09
CA GLY A 27 -26.44 -8.72 -0.84
C GLY A 27 -26.34 -7.30 -0.29
N GLY A 28 -25.67 -7.08 0.86
CA GLY A 28 -25.45 -5.76 1.42
C GLY A 28 -24.43 -4.92 0.61
N GLN A 29 -24.38 -3.61 0.87
CA GLN A 29 -23.38 -2.72 0.26
C GLN A 29 -21.96 -3.07 0.72
N GLY A 30 -21.00 -2.99 -0.20
CA GLY A 30 -19.57 -3.10 0.10
C GLY A 30 -19.02 -1.92 0.89
N GLY A 31 -17.70 -1.87 1.05
CA GLY A 31 -17.01 -0.75 1.71
C GLY A 31 -16.77 -0.92 3.20
N ARG A 32 -16.78 -2.15 3.74
CA ARG A 32 -16.51 -2.43 5.17
C ARG A 32 -15.18 -1.88 5.69
N LEU A 33 -14.20 -1.70 4.80
CA LEU A 33 -12.89 -1.12 5.10
C LEU A 33 -12.67 0.22 4.38
N ALA A 34 -13.71 0.85 3.81
CA ALA A 34 -13.57 2.05 2.99
C ALA A 34 -12.97 3.25 3.75
N SER A 35 -13.22 3.33 5.06
CA SER A 35 -12.72 4.41 5.91
C SER A 35 -11.29 4.22 6.41
N ILE A 36 -10.65 3.07 6.15
CA ILE A 36 -9.31 2.76 6.65
C ILE A 36 -8.31 2.89 5.50
N SER A 37 -7.27 3.71 5.64
CA SER A 37 -6.27 3.87 4.58
C SER A 37 -5.51 2.58 4.29
N ALA A 38 -4.95 2.46 3.07
CA ALA A 38 -4.11 1.34 2.70
C ALA A 38 -2.92 1.18 3.68
N GLU A 39 -2.32 2.30 4.11
CA GLU A 39 -1.21 2.30 5.07
C GLU A 39 -1.61 1.76 6.45
N GLU A 40 -2.82 2.09 6.92
CA GLU A 40 -3.36 1.55 8.18
C GLU A 40 -3.66 0.05 8.06
N LEU A 41 -4.24 -0.40 6.93
CA LEU A 41 -4.45 -1.83 6.67
C LEU A 41 -3.11 -2.58 6.61
N GLY A 42 -2.10 -1.99 5.96
CA GLY A 42 -0.73 -2.50 5.94
C GLY A 42 -0.14 -2.60 7.34
N SER A 43 -0.27 -1.56 8.15
CA SER A 43 0.17 -1.55 9.56
C SER A 43 -0.47 -2.67 10.39
N ILE A 44 -1.78 -2.89 10.25
CA ILE A 44 -2.49 -3.98 10.94
C ILE A 44 -1.91 -5.34 10.54
N ALA A 45 -1.65 -5.56 9.25
CA ALA A 45 -1.04 -6.79 8.76
C ALA A 45 0.40 -6.97 9.26
N ILE A 46 1.21 -5.92 9.27
CA ILE A 46 2.60 -5.96 9.78
C ILE A 46 2.60 -6.29 11.27
N LYS A 47 1.81 -5.58 12.08
CA LYS A 47 1.69 -5.88 13.53
C LYS A 47 1.31 -7.33 13.77
N GLY A 48 0.27 -7.81 13.08
CA GLY A 48 -0.19 -9.19 13.23
C GLY A 48 0.84 -10.23 12.76
N ALA A 49 1.75 -9.89 11.84
CA ALA A 49 2.84 -10.76 11.44
C ALA A 49 3.92 -10.81 12.53
N LEU A 50 4.39 -9.66 13.00
CA LEU A 50 5.39 -9.54 14.07
C LEU A 50 4.93 -10.22 15.37
N GLU A 51 3.68 -10.01 15.78
CA GLU A 51 3.09 -10.63 16.97
C GLU A 51 3.06 -12.18 16.86
N LYS A 52 2.76 -12.71 15.68
CA LYS A 52 2.70 -14.17 15.45
C LYS A 52 4.08 -14.82 15.44
N THR A 53 5.10 -14.11 14.99
CA THR A 53 6.46 -14.62 14.90
C THR A 53 7.25 -14.35 16.17
N GLY A 54 6.76 -13.47 17.05
CA GLY A 54 7.52 -12.99 18.22
C GLY A 54 8.71 -12.13 17.84
N THR A 55 8.70 -11.55 16.63
CA THR A 55 9.79 -10.70 16.12
C THR A 55 9.63 -9.29 16.69
N GLU A 56 10.67 -8.79 17.35
CA GLU A 56 10.64 -7.43 17.87
C GLU A 56 10.73 -6.43 16.71
N PRO A 57 9.98 -5.30 16.73
CA PRO A 57 10.05 -4.31 15.65
C PRO A 57 11.45 -3.75 15.41
N SER A 58 12.33 -3.78 16.41
CA SER A 58 13.73 -3.36 16.33
C SER A 58 14.65 -4.34 15.61
N GLU A 59 14.21 -5.59 15.39
CA GLU A 59 14.95 -6.61 14.65
C GLU A 59 14.70 -6.54 13.14
N VAL A 60 13.77 -5.69 12.69
CA VAL A 60 13.47 -5.52 11.27
C VAL A 60 14.51 -4.59 10.62
N ASP A 61 15.24 -5.11 9.64
CA ASP A 61 16.24 -4.36 8.88
C ASP A 61 15.63 -3.59 7.71
N HIS A 62 14.52 -4.09 7.15
CA HIS A 62 13.85 -3.45 6.03
C HIS A 62 12.34 -3.76 5.99
N VAL A 63 11.55 -2.82 5.47
CA VAL A 63 10.13 -3.04 5.13
C VAL A 63 9.92 -2.85 3.62
N ILE A 64 9.28 -3.79 2.95
CA ILE A 64 8.94 -3.69 1.53
C ILE A 64 7.45 -4.00 1.35
N MET A 65 6.67 -3.00 0.97
CA MET A 65 5.23 -3.15 0.77
C MET A 65 4.82 -2.79 -0.65
N GLY A 66 4.08 -3.69 -1.28
CA GLY A 66 3.37 -3.40 -2.52
C GLY A 66 2.20 -2.44 -2.30
N HIS A 67 2.04 -1.43 -3.15
CA HIS A 67 0.89 -0.52 -3.15
C HIS A 67 0.66 -0.07 -4.60
N ALA A 68 -0.33 -0.67 -5.28
CA ALA A 68 -0.49 -0.51 -6.72
C ALA A 68 -1.24 0.79 -7.05
N LEU A 69 -2.39 0.99 -6.41
CA LEU A 69 -3.20 2.19 -6.60
C LEU A 69 -3.04 3.09 -5.36
N GLN A 70 -2.23 4.13 -5.49
CA GLN A 70 -1.92 5.05 -4.38
C GLN A 70 -3.10 5.99 -4.08
N THR A 71 -4.13 5.49 -3.40
CA THR A 71 -5.43 6.16 -3.24
C THR A 71 -5.52 7.10 -2.04
N SER A 72 -4.69 6.91 -1.01
CA SER A 72 -4.77 7.71 0.22
C SER A 72 -4.03 9.04 0.10
N SER A 73 -4.40 10.03 0.93
CA SER A 73 -3.69 11.32 0.99
C SER A 73 -2.25 11.23 1.47
N GLN A 74 -1.86 10.09 2.06
CA GLN A 74 -0.52 9.80 2.55
C GLN A 74 0.19 8.73 1.71
N ALA A 75 -0.34 8.39 0.54
CA ALA A 75 0.17 7.28 -0.26
C ALA A 75 1.62 7.43 -0.72
N ILE A 76 2.11 8.67 -0.82
CA ILE A 76 3.54 8.95 -1.08
C ILE A 76 4.46 8.41 0.02
N PHE A 77 3.99 8.35 1.27
CA PHE A 77 4.74 7.73 2.37
C PHE A 77 4.59 6.21 2.37
N GLY A 78 3.48 5.66 1.84
CA GLY A 78 3.29 4.23 1.57
C GLY A 78 3.83 3.30 2.67
N ALA A 79 4.76 2.41 2.31
CA ALA A 79 5.40 1.44 3.21
C ALA A 79 5.99 2.10 4.47
N ARG A 80 6.52 3.32 4.35
CA ARG A 80 7.05 4.08 5.50
C ARG A 80 5.97 4.38 6.52
N ARG A 81 4.79 4.79 6.08
CA ARG A 81 3.67 5.08 6.97
C ARG A 81 3.16 3.79 7.61
N ALA A 82 3.03 2.71 6.84
CA ALA A 82 2.61 1.41 7.37
C ALA A 82 3.58 0.88 8.45
N GLY A 83 4.89 0.89 8.18
CA GLY A 83 5.91 0.42 9.11
C GLY A 83 6.03 1.27 10.38
N ILE A 84 5.97 2.61 10.28
CA ILE A 84 5.97 3.47 11.47
C ILE A 84 4.72 3.23 12.32
N LEU A 85 3.55 3.10 11.69
CA LEU A 85 2.30 2.79 12.41
C LEU A 85 2.33 1.40 13.06
N SER A 86 3.16 0.48 12.55
CA SER A 86 3.35 -0.86 13.11
C SER A 86 4.36 -0.93 14.25
N GLY A 87 4.97 0.20 14.63
CA GLY A 87 5.97 0.27 15.70
C GLY A 87 7.41 0.01 15.25
N ILE A 88 7.65 -0.17 13.94
CA ILE A 88 9.01 -0.33 13.41
C ILE A 88 9.73 1.03 13.52
N PRO A 89 10.98 1.06 14.00
CA PRO A 89 11.71 2.31 14.19
C PRO A 89 11.87 3.14 12.90
N HIS A 90 11.81 4.46 13.02
CA HIS A 90 11.76 5.37 11.87
C HIS A 90 13.04 5.41 11.02
N GLN A 91 14.17 4.93 11.58
CA GLN A 91 15.46 4.77 10.90
C GLN A 91 15.52 3.54 9.99
N VAL A 92 14.65 2.55 10.19
CA VAL A 92 14.57 1.38 9.32
C VAL A 92 14.15 1.81 7.91
N PRO A 93 14.88 1.43 6.86
CA PRO A 93 14.49 1.74 5.48
C PRO A 93 13.19 1.03 5.09
N MET A 94 12.31 1.75 4.38
CA MET A 94 10.99 1.26 4.00
C MET A 94 10.69 1.64 2.56
N LEU A 95 10.43 0.64 1.73
CA LEU A 95 10.25 0.78 0.28
C LEU A 95 8.82 0.42 -0.13
N THR A 96 8.18 1.36 -0.83
CA THR A 96 6.94 1.10 -1.56
C THR A 96 7.27 0.67 -2.97
N ILE A 97 6.73 -0.46 -3.42
CA ILE A 97 6.90 -0.94 -4.79
C ILE A 97 5.57 -1.06 -5.52
N ASN A 98 5.60 -0.89 -6.84
CA ASN A 98 4.46 -1.10 -7.72
C ASN A 98 4.85 -2.01 -8.88
N ARG A 99 4.24 -3.20 -8.90
CA ARG A 99 4.21 -4.18 -9.98
C ARG A 99 2.77 -4.63 -10.24
N LEU A 100 1.82 -3.69 -10.21
CA LEU A 100 0.38 -3.92 -10.30
C LEU A 100 -0.07 -5.01 -9.30
N CYS A 101 -0.90 -5.97 -9.74
CA CYS A 101 -1.33 -7.11 -8.92
C CYS A 101 -0.16 -7.96 -8.39
N GLY A 102 1.02 -7.89 -9.01
CA GLY A 102 2.23 -8.60 -8.60
C GLY A 102 3.04 -7.90 -7.50
N SER A 103 2.65 -6.71 -7.03
CA SER A 103 3.43 -5.91 -6.08
C SER A 103 3.72 -6.65 -4.77
N GLY A 104 2.74 -7.37 -4.22
CA GLY A 104 2.92 -8.13 -2.99
C GLY A 104 3.83 -9.36 -3.14
N ALA A 105 3.87 -9.98 -4.32
CA ALA A 105 4.81 -11.07 -4.60
C ALA A 105 6.23 -10.53 -4.86
N GLN A 106 6.32 -9.38 -5.53
CA GLN A 106 7.60 -8.73 -5.78
C GLN A 106 8.31 -8.32 -4.49
N SER A 107 7.57 -7.93 -3.44
CA SER A 107 8.19 -7.53 -2.17
C SER A 107 8.90 -8.71 -1.50
N VAL A 108 8.32 -9.91 -1.58
CA VAL A 108 8.94 -11.15 -1.10
C VAL A 108 10.20 -11.49 -1.90
N VAL A 109 10.15 -11.34 -3.23
CA VAL A 109 11.34 -11.55 -4.09
C VAL A 109 12.45 -10.57 -3.74
N SER A 110 12.13 -9.29 -3.58
CA SER A 110 13.11 -8.26 -3.22
C SER A 110 13.68 -8.49 -1.81
N ALA A 111 12.85 -8.89 -0.84
CA ALA A 111 13.30 -9.25 0.50
C ALA A 111 14.28 -10.43 0.48
N ALA A 112 13.96 -11.49 -0.26
CA ALA A 112 14.87 -12.61 -0.43
C ALA A 112 16.20 -12.18 -1.06
N GLN A 113 16.16 -11.33 -2.09
CA GLN A 113 17.38 -10.80 -2.73
C GLN A 113 18.26 -10.02 -1.73
N MET A 114 17.67 -9.18 -0.87
CA MET A 114 18.43 -8.44 0.16
C MET A 114 19.12 -9.39 1.14
N ILE A 115 18.42 -10.44 1.58
CA ILE A 115 18.99 -11.46 2.47
C ILE A 115 20.12 -12.24 1.77
N MET A 116 19.93 -12.64 0.51
CA MET A 116 20.98 -13.32 -0.29
C MET A 116 22.25 -12.50 -0.45
N LEU A 117 22.10 -11.18 -0.55
CA LEU A 117 23.21 -10.25 -0.74
C LEU A 117 23.86 -9.82 0.59
N GLY A 118 23.35 -10.28 1.73
CA GLY A 118 23.82 -9.87 3.06
C GLY A 118 23.49 -8.42 3.41
N GLU A 119 22.47 -7.84 2.77
CA GLU A 119 22.02 -6.46 3.01
C GLU A 119 21.01 -6.35 4.16
N ALA A 120 20.36 -7.46 4.53
CA ALA A 120 19.39 -7.56 5.62
C ALA A 120 19.35 -9.00 6.16
N GLU A 121 19.00 -9.17 7.43
CA GLU A 121 18.73 -10.48 8.04
C GLU A 121 17.21 -10.71 8.18
N THR A 122 16.46 -9.67 8.56
CA THR A 122 15.01 -9.73 8.74
C THR A 122 14.30 -8.65 7.95
N VAL A 123 13.41 -9.05 7.04
CA VAL A 123 12.64 -8.14 6.19
C VAL A 123 11.15 -8.40 6.32
N VAL A 124 10.38 -7.33 6.55
CA VAL A 124 8.93 -7.36 6.44
C VAL A 124 8.56 -7.18 4.97
N ALA A 125 7.95 -8.19 4.36
CA ALA A 125 7.48 -8.15 2.98
C ALA A 125 5.97 -8.36 2.90
N GLY A 126 5.29 -7.58 2.06
CA GLY A 126 3.86 -7.76 1.83
C GLY A 126 3.27 -6.77 0.84
N GLY A 127 1.97 -6.48 1.00
CA GLY A 127 1.26 -5.50 0.20
C GLY A 127 0.05 -4.94 0.94
N MET A 128 -0.43 -3.80 0.47
CA MET A 128 -1.55 -3.08 1.02
C MET A 128 -2.29 -2.35 -0.09
N GLU A 129 -3.61 -2.25 0.04
CA GLU A 129 -4.45 -1.64 -1.00
C GLU A 129 -5.79 -1.18 -0.42
N ASN A 130 -6.34 -0.09 -0.96
CA ASN A 130 -7.73 0.27 -0.74
C ASN A 130 -8.34 1.00 -1.94
N LEU A 131 -9.04 0.22 -2.78
CA LEU A 131 -9.73 0.74 -3.96
C LEU A 131 -10.91 1.66 -3.61
N SER A 132 -11.53 1.50 -2.44
CA SER A 132 -12.68 2.32 -2.04
C SER A 132 -12.32 3.78 -1.82
N GLN A 133 -11.03 4.08 -1.62
CA GLN A 133 -10.52 5.44 -1.47
C GLN A 133 -10.03 6.04 -2.79
N SER A 134 -10.19 5.35 -3.92
CA SER A 134 -9.77 5.88 -5.22
C SER A 134 -10.46 7.20 -5.52
N PRO A 135 -9.71 8.31 -5.70
CA PRO A 135 -10.30 9.61 -5.93
C PRO A 135 -10.80 9.75 -7.37
N HIS A 136 -11.63 10.76 -7.60
CA HIS A 136 -11.71 11.36 -8.94
C HIS A 136 -10.61 12.42 -9.07
N VAL A 137 -10.00 12.54 -10.24
CA VAL A 137 -8.87 13.44 -10.49
C VAL A 137 -9.12 14.37 -11.66
N LEU A 138 -8.49 15.54 -11.63
CA LEU A 138 -8.52 16.53 -12.70
C LEU A 138 -7.12 16.62 -13.32
N ARG A 139 -6.87 15.86 -14.40
CA ARG A 139 -5.57 15.85 -15.09
C ARG A 139 -5.43 17.03 -16.05
N ASP A 140 -4.17 17.37 -16.36
CA ASP A 140 -3.72 18.47 -17.23
C ASP A 140 -4.08 19.90 -16.79
N GLU A 141 -4.71 20.09 -15.64
CA GLU A 141 -5.08 21.43 -15.15
C GLU A 141 -4.01 22.07 -14.25
N ARG A 142 -2.77 21.58 -14.23
CA ARG A 142 -1.69 22.12 -13.38
C ARG A 142 -1.30 23.56 -13.75
N THR A 143 -1.54 23.97 -15.00
CA THR A 143 -1.35 25.35 -15.47
C THR A 143 -2.43 26.29 -14.93
N THR A 144 -3.65 25.78 -14.76
CA THR A 144 -4.81 26.51 -14.21
C THR A 144 -4.74 26.54 -12.68
N TYR A 145 -4.69 25.36 -12.05
CA TYR A 145 -4.64 25.15 -10.61
C TYR A 145 -3.20 24.83 -10.17
N LYS A 146 -2.48 25.87 -9.76
CA LYS A 146 -1.08 25.80 -9.33
C LYS A 146 -0.89 24.93 -8.08
N LEU A 147 0.35 24.51 -7.83
CA LEU A 147 0.72 23.70 -6.66
C LEU A 147 0.19 24.32 -5.35
N GLY A 148 -0.52 23.51 -4.56
CA GLY A 148 -1.14 23.93 -3.30
C GLY A 148 -2.39 24.81 -3.44
N ARG A 149 -2.92 25.00 -4.67
CA ARG A 149 -4.10 25.82 -4.97
C ARG A 149 -5.13 25.02 -5.76
N SER A 150 -5.76 24.06 -5.11
CA SER A 150 -6.83 23.25 -5.70
C SER A 150 -8.08 24.08 -6.04
N PRO A 151 -8.93 23.62 -6.98
CA PRO A 151 -10.23 24.22 -7.24
C PRO A 151 -11.07 24.33 -5.97
N ARG A 152 -11.85 25.40 -5.84
CA ARG A 152 -12.73 25.63 -4.69
C ARG A 152 -14.19 25.35 -5.03
N LYS A 153 -14.97 25.00 -4.00
CA LYS A 153 -16.41 24.81 -4.13
C LYS A 153 -17.07 26.05 -4.76
N GLY A 154 -17.81 25.84 -5.85
CA GLY A 154 -18.51 26.90 -6.58
C GLY A 154 -17.74 27.46 -7.77
N GLU A 155 -16.47 27.07 -7.95
CA GLU A 155 -15.74 27.34 -9.20
C GLU A 155 -16.25 26.40 -10.31
N GLU A 156 -16.38 26.94 -11.52
CA GLU A 156 -16.65 26.15 -12.72
C GLU A 156 -15.39 25.38 -13.11
N ILE A 157 -15.53 24.07 -13.31
CA ILE A 157 -14.41 23.22 -13.73
C ILE A 157 -14.41 23.15 -15.26
N PRO A 158 -13.28 23.47 -15.92
CA PRO A 158 -13.23 23.61 -17.38
C PRO A 158 -13.30 22.28 -18.14
N ARG A 159 -13.23 21.13 -17.46
CA ARG A 159 -13.24 19.78 -18.04
C ARG A 159 -13.82 18.75 -17.06
N ASP A 160 -14.19 17.60 -17.59
CA ASP A 160 -14.66 16.49 -16.77
C ASP A 160 -13.55 15.94 -15.86
N MET A 161 -13.93 15.47 -14.67
CA MET A 161 -13.04 14.69 -13.82
C MET A 161 -12.91 13.26 -14.35
N GLU A 162 -11.74 12.68 -14.16
CA GLU A 162 -11.47 11.28 -14.46
C GLU A 162 -11.66 10.41 -13.22
N ASP A 163 -12.14 9.19 -13.43
CA ASP A 163 -12.04 8.14 -12.42
C ASP A 163 -10.59 7.64 -12.36
N TYR A 164 -9.90 7.91 -11.24
CA TYR A 164 -8.48 7.56 -11.08
C TYR A 164 -8.25 6.05 -11.24
N PHE A 165 -9.16 5.19 -10.80
CA PHE A 165 -8.93 3.76 -10.93
C PHE A 165 -8.96 3.34 -12.40
N PHE A 166 -10.03 3.69 -13.12
CA PHE A 166 -10.19 3.25 -14.49
C PHE A 166 -9.20 3.90 -15.45
N THR A 167 -8.86 5.18 -15.28
CA THR A 167 -7.92 5.83 -16.21
C THR A 167 -6.47 5.37 -16.03
N ASN A 168 -6.06 4.90 -14.85
CA ASN A 168 -4.73 4.29 -14.67
C ASN A 168 -4.66 2.81 -15.10
N LEU A 169 -5.78 2.19 -15.48
CA LEU A 169 -5.83 0.80 -15.97
C LEU A 169 -5.94 0.69 -17.50
N ARG A 170 -6.03 1.82 -18.20
CA ARG A 170 -6.05 1.82 -19.67
C ARG A 170 -4.63 1.61 -20.20
N ASP A 171 -4.51 0.68 -21.13
CA ASP A 171 -3.28 0.41 -21.87
C ASP A 171 -3.51 0.81 -23.34
N ASP A 172 -3.67 2.13 -23.56
CA ASP A 172 -4.08 2.71 -24.84
C ASP A 172 -2.89 2.90 -25.83
N VAL A 173 -1.85 2.05 -25.74
CA VAL A 173 -0.71 2.03 -26.68
C VAL A 173 -1.04 1.43 -28.03
#